data_AF-A0A0J6FAZ0-F1
#
_entry.id   AF-A0A0J6FAZ0-F1
#
_cell.length_a   1.000
_cell.length_b   1.000
_cell.length_c   1.000
_cell.angle_alpha   90.00
_cell.angle_beta   90.00
_cell.angle_gamma   90.00
#
_symmetry.space_group_name_H-M   'P 1'
#
loop_
_entity.id
_entity.type
_entity.pdbx_description
1 polymer ?
#
loop_
_entity_poly.entity_id
_entity_poly.type
_entity_poly.pdbx_seq_one_letter_code
_entity_poly.pdbx_strand_id
1 'polypeptide(L)'
;MKSSRILRLPSSKVSIHRLEMLQSQLFAMQTFAGGNSEKLAWLQGASKCHNAKVSSNNYFISEPYRELLGSTTDFYKSLAPMVKNTFSQDQITYKNAYIIFDLLNVASIHNSSDNFPSSELLTDSTYSRLLELANIHEFNLAYNESEPIRAVSGSVLAGEILTAFKDLIYSKGEATKLNVQFGAYATFLSFFGLTELSKAYNDFNGIPDYASAMAFELVTDSSSSSFPDPSDISVRFLFNNGSIPYGSKPSEFALFNQPKTVLPWSEFSALMEKISLSSKKEWCKACGSKSGECAPNRLGAEPETPQDRRSAHDPGGCLLGARTTMGAILCCPGPLYAGSGGFRFGAKIPKWFRSMEGGGRRKVE
;
A
#
# COMPACT_ATOMS: atom_id res chain seq x y z
N MET A 1 36.95 1.45 -9.96
CA MET A 1 35.69 1.71 -9.23
C MET A 1 35.93 2.85 -8.25
N LYS A 2 35.19 3.96 -8.36
CA LYS A 2 35.14 4.94 -7.26
C LYS A 2 34.18 4.40 -6.20
N SER A 3 34.53 4.58 -4.92
CA SER A 3 33.71 4.12 -3.79
C SER A 3 32.95 5.31 -3.23
N SER A 4 31.69 5.45 -3.65
CA SER A 4 30.80 6.51 -3.15
C SER A 4 30.48 6.29 -1.67
N ARG A 5 30.51 7.38 -0.90
CA ARG A 5 30.36 7.32 0.56
C ARG A 5 28.96 7.79 0.97
N ILE A 6 28.43 7.16 2.02
CA ILE A 6 27.27 7.69 2.74
C ILE A 6 27.68 9.05 3.32
N LEU A 7 26.81 10.05 3.17
CA LEU A 7 27.05 11.41 3.65
C LEU A 7 27.28 11.41 5.17
N ARG A 8 28.52 11.64 5.61
CA ARG A 8 28.89 11.75 7.03
C ARG A 8 28.87 13.21 7.46
N LEU A 9 27.92 13.56 8.32
CA LEU A 9 27.78 14.91 8.90
C LEU A 9 28.18 14.92 10.38
N PRO A 10 28.64 16.05 10.93
CA PRO A 10 28.92 16.18 12.36
C PRO A 10 27.69 15.89 13.24
N SER A 11 27.99 15.50 14.48
CA SER A 11 27.06 14.89 15.43
C SER A 11 25.89 15.79 15.83
N SER A 12 24.66 15.43 15.46
CA SER A 12 23.44 16.03 16.04
C SER A 12 22.25 15.06 16.05
N LYS A 13 21.69 14.89 17.26
CA LYS A 13 20.38 14.31 17.65
C LYS A 13 19.85 13.11 16.86
N VAL A 14 20.20 11.90 17.32
CA VAL A 14 19.30 10.74 17.22
C VAL A 14 18.21 10.92 18.29
N SER A 15 16.95 11.11 17.88
CA SER A 15 15.84 11.26 18.84
C SER A 15 15.09 9.94 19.00
N ILE A 16 15.35 9.24 20.10
CA ILE A 16 14.50 8.15 20.60
C ILE A 16 13.82 8.70 21.85
N HIS A 17 12.52 8.99 21.76
CA HIS A 17 11.74 9.49 22.89
C HIS A 17 10.83 8.41 23.47
N ARG A 18 10.94 8.24 24.79
CA ARG A 18 10.10 7.39 25.64
C ARG A 18 8.82 8.16 25.94
N LEU A 19 7.66 7.49 25.89
CA LEU A 19 6.37 8.16 26.09
C LEU A 19 6.19 8.62 27.54
N GLU A 20 5.74 9.86 27.70
CA GLU A 20 4.69 10.21 28.66
C GLU A 20 3.59 11.00 27.92
N MET A 21 2.33 10.78 28.28
CA MET A 21 1.17 11.36 27.60
C MET A 21 0.81 12.73 28.17
N LEU A 22 0.53 13.72 27.31
CA LEU A 22 -0.43 14.78 27.58
C LEU A 22 -1.01 15.34 26.26
N GLN A 23 -2.23 15.88 26.33
CA GLN A 23 -3.09 16.13 25.17
C GLN A 23 -2.81 17.45 24.43
N SER A 24 -3.15 17.45 23.13
CA SER A 24 -3.49 18.61 22.30
C SER A 24 -2.36 19.52 21.82
N GLN A 25 -1.81 19.22 20.64
CA GLN A 25 -1.94 20.07 19.42
C GLN A 25 -1.38 19.36 18.18
N LEU A 26 -1.80 19.76 16.97
CA LEU A 26 -1.38 19.12 15.72
C LEU A 26 0.07 19.49 15.38
N PHE A 27 0.93 18.48 15.33
CA PHE A 27 1.91 18.16 14.26
C PHE A 27 2.87 17.11 14.82
N ALA A 28 2.41 15.86 14.90
CA ALA A 28 3.22 14.74 15.37
C ALA A 28 3.50 13.79 14.20
N MET A 29 4.79 13.62 13.86
CA MET A 29 5.24 12.55 12.99
C MET A 29 5.04 11.23 13.74
N GLN A 30 4.06 10.42 13.32
CA GLN A 30 3.53 9.33 14.15
C GLN A 30 4.39 8.07 14.08
N THR A 31 5.26 7.88 15.08
CA THR A 31 5.79 6.55 15.40
C THR A 31 4.69 5.71 16.06
N PHE A 32 4.06 4.83 15.29
CA PHE A 32 3.05 3.91 15.81
C PHE A 32 3.67 2.60 16.31
N ALA A 33 3.82 2.47 17.63
CA ALA A 33 4.19 1.21 18.26
C ALA A 33 2.98 0.26 18.36
N GLY A 34 3.21 -1.01 17.99
CA GLY A 34 2.52 -2.21 18.49
C GLY A 34 1.00 -2.20 18.70
N GLY A 35 0.24 -2.64 17.69
CA GLY A 35 -1.16 -3.04 17.87
C GLY A 35 -1.86 -3.40 16.55
N ASN A 36 -2.01 -4.70 16.25
CA ASN A 36 -2.51 -5.25 14.99
C ASN A 36 -2.03 -4.48 13.75
N SER A 37 -0.82 -4.81 13.26
CA SER A 37 -0.17 -4.22 12.08
C SER A 37 -1.17 -3.91 10.94
N GLU A 38 -1.99 -4.89 10.57
CA GLU A 38 -3.00 -4.77 9.51
C GLU A 38 -3.94 -3.55 9.62
N LYS A 39 -4.16 -2.98 10.80
CA LYS A 39 -5.12 -1.87 11.01
C LYS A 39 -4.49 -0.47 10.90
N LEU A 40 -3.17 -0.36 10.77
CA LEU A 40 -2.48 0.92 10.72
C LEU A 40 -2.85 1.70 9.45
N ALA A 41 -3.05 3.01 9.58
CA ALA A 41 -3.66 3.84 8.53
C ALA A 41 -2.86 3.90 7.21
N TRP A 42 -1.53 3.76 7.30
CA TRP A 42 -0.61 3.69 6.15
C TRP A 42 -0.61 2.29 5.52
N LEU A 43 -0.70 1.24 6.35
CA LEU A 43 -0.82 -0.17 5.95
C LEU A 43 -2.18 -0.42 5.26
N GLN A 44 -3.16 0.41 5.60
CA GLN A 44 -4.48 0.54 5.00
C GLN A 44 -4.59 1.73 4.01
N GLY A 45 -3.47 2.24 3.48
CA GLY A 45 -3.46 3.40 2.57
C GLY A 45 -4.33 3.19 1.32
N ALA A 46 -4.12 2.07 0.63
CA ALA A 46 -5.00 1.62 -0.45
C ALA A 46 -6.45 1.40 0.01
N SER A 47 -6.67 0.91 1.24
CA SER A 47 -8.01 0.65 1.75
C SER A 47 -8.79 1.91 2.21
N LYS A 48 -8.17 3.08 2.21
CA LYS A 48 -8.85 4.38 2.35
C LYS A 48 -9.07 5.09 1.01
N CYS A 49 -8.34 4.68 -0.02
CA CYS A 49 -8.41 5.24 -1.36
C CYS A 49 -9.51 4.53 -2.19
N HIS A 50 -10.59 5.24 -2.56
CA HIS A 50 -11.70 4.60 -3.28
C HIS A 50 -11.27 4.09 -4.67
N ASN A 51 -10.59 4.91 -5.45
CA ASN A 51 -10.12 4.52 -6.79
C ASN A 51 -9.13 3.35 -6.74
N ALA A 52 -8.22 3.29 -5.75
CA ALA A 52 -7.30 2.15 -5.59
C ALA A 52 -8.05 0.86 -5.27
N LYS A 53 -9.07 0.90 -4.40
CA LYS A 53 -9.95 -0.25 -4.14
C LYS A 53 -10.65 -0.74 -5.39
N VAL A 54 -11.21 0.18 -6.19
CA VAL A 54 -11.92 -0.18 -7.43
C VAL A 54 -10.96 -0.85 -8.40
N SER A 55 -9.79 -0.25 -8.66
CA SER A 55 -8.77 -0.85 -9.52
C SER A 55 -8.27 -2.20 -8.98
N SER A 56 -7.95 -2.32 -7.69
CA SER A 56 -7.50 -3.58 -7.09
C SER A 56 -8.57 -4.68 -7.21
N ASN A 57 -9.85 -4.35 -6.95
CA ASN A 57 -10.96 -5.28 -7.14
C ASN A 57 -11.20 -5.65 -8.62
N ASN A 58 -10.83 -4.80 -9.58
CA ASN A 58 -10.93 -5.13 -11.01
C ASN A 58 -10.04 -6.34 -11.38
N TYR A 59 -9.02 -6.68 -10.58
CA TYR A 59 -8.26 -7.91 -10.76
C TYR A 59 -9.14 -9.16 -10.71
N PHE A 60 -10.09 -9.25 -9.77
CA PHE A 60 -11.00 -10.40 -9.62
C PHE A 60 -11.99 -10.58 -10.80
N ILE A 61 -12.07 -9.61 -11.72
CA ILE A 61 -12.82 -9.70 -12.98
C ILE A 61 -11.91 -9.60 -14.22
N SER A 62 -10.59 -9.71 -14.05
CA SER A 62 -9.63 -9.79 -15.15
C SER A 62 -9.58 -11.19 -15.77
N GLU A 63 -9.06 -11.29 -16.99
CA GLU A 63 -8.83 -12.57 -17.65
C GLU A 63 -7.71 -13.41 -16.98
N PRO A 64 -6.52 -12.87 -16.65
CA PRO A 64 -5.48 -13.64 -15.97
C PRO A 64 -5.92 -14.22 -14.62
N TYR A 65 -6.75 -13.48 -13.86
CA TYR A 65 -7.35 -14.01 -12.62
C TYR A 65 -8.30 -15.18 -12.88
N ARG A 66 -9.18 -15.10 -13.90
CA ARG A 66 -10.09 -16.20 -14.24
C ARG A 66 -9.34 -17.44 -14.71
N GLU A 67 -8.28 -17.27 -15.49
CA GLU A 67 -7.44 -18.36 -15.97
C GLU A 67 -6.76 -19.08 -14.79
N LEU A 68 -6.15 -18.35 -13.86
CA LEU A 68 -5.55 -18.93 -12.66
C LEU A 68 -6.58 -19.57 -11.74
N LEU A 69 -7.74 -18.92 -11.53
CA LEU A 69 -8.85 -19.49 -10.74
C LEU A 69 -9.34 -20.83 -11.32
N GLY A 70 -9.50 -20.93 -12.64
CA GLY A 70 -9.86 -22.17 -13.30
C GLY A 70 -8.75 -23.23 -13.24
N SER A 71 -7.58 -22.92 -13.78
CA SER A 71 -6.46 -23.86 -13.92
C SER A 71 -5.90 -24.40 -12.60
N THR A 72 -6.02 -23.66 -11.50
CA THR A 72 -5.56 -24.09 -10.17
C THR A 72 -6.64 -24.74 -9.32
N THR A 73 -7.86 -24.91 -9.83
CA THR A 73 -9.00 -25.43 -9.05
C THR A 73 -8.69 -26.77 -8.36
N ASP A 74 -8.12 -27.74 -9.08
CA ASP A 74 -7.82 -29.05 -8.50
C ASP A 74 -6.58 -29.06 -7.59
N PHE A 75 -5.63 -28.14 -7.83
CA PHE A 75 -4.53 -27.88 -6.89
C PHE A 75 -5.08 -27.37 -5.55
N TYR A 76 -5.95 -26.36 -5.54
CA TYR A 76 -6.51 -25.87 -4.27
C TYR A 76 -7.38 -26.91 -3.57
N LYS A 77 -8.19 -27.70 -4.29
CA LYS A 77 -8.97 -28.80 -3.68
C LYS A 77 -8.09 -29.83 -2.96
N SER A 78 -6.89 -30.13 -3.47
CA SER A 78 -5.99 -31.11 -2.82
C SER A 78 -5.45 -30.61 -1.47
N LEU A 79 -5.43 -29.30 -1.22
CA LEU A 79 -5.03 -28.68 0.05
C LEU A 79 -6.09 -28.84 1.16
N ALA A 80 -7.32 -29.23 0.82
CA ALA A 80 -8.44 -29.25 1.75
C ALA A 80 -8.19 -30.03 3.07
N PRO A 81 -7.51 -31.19 3.09
CA PRO A 81 -7.18 -31.88 4.34
C PRO A 81 -6.38 -31.03 5.33
N MET A 82 -5.48 -30.18 4.83
CA MET A 82 -4.62 -29.30 5.63
C MET A 82 -5.37 -28.09 6.21
N VAL A 83 -6.32 -27.51 5.44
CA VAL A 83 -6.91 -26.20 5.77
C VAL A 83 -8.38 -26.22 6.18
N LYS A 84 -9.02 -27.41 6.22
CA LYS A 84 -10.45 -27.63 6.59
C LYS A 84 -10.92 -27.02 7.92
N ASN A 85 -10.02 -26.79 8.87
CA ASN A 85 -10.36 -26.19 10.17
C ASN A 85 -10.52 -24.67 10.07
N THR A 86 -10.03 -24.05 9.00
CA THR A 86 -10.02 -22.59 8.78
C THR A 86 -10.91 -22.17 7.61
N PHE A 87 -11.01 -23.00 6.57
CA PHE A 87 -11.74 -22.68 5.34
C PHE A 87 -12.83 -23.72 5.02
N SER A 88 -14.00 -23.26 4.59
CA SER A 88 -15.00 -24.09 3.92
C SER A 88 -14.57 -24.40 2.47
N GLN A 89 -15.08 -25.50 1.91
CA GLN A 89 -14.63 -26.03 0.60
C GLN A 89 -14.69 -25.00 -0.55
N ASP A 90 -15.69 -24.12 -0.56
CA ASP A 90 -15.87 -23.04 -1.53
C ASP A 90 -14.86 -21.89 -1.39
N GLN A 91 -14.21 -21.77 -0.23
CA GLN A 91 -13.13 -20.80 0.01
C GLN A 91 -11.76 -21.34 -0.42
N ILE A 92 -11.59 -22.65 -0.61
CA ILE A 92 -10.30 -23.26 -0.95
C ILE A 92 -10.07 -23.13 -2.46
N THR A 93 -9.72 -21.92 -2.89
CA THR A 93 -9.54 -21.52 -4.29
C THR A 93 -8.49 -20.42 -4.41
N TYR A 94 -8.04 -20.13 -5.63
CA TYR A 94 -7.13 -19.02 -5.94
C TYR A 94 -7.58 -17.65 -5.41
N LYS A 95 -8.89 -17.44 -5.20
CA LYS A 95 -9.42 -16.22 -4.58
C LYS A 95 -8.85 -15.91 -3.19
N ASN A 96 -8.40 -16.95 -2.47
CA ASN A 96 -7.79 -16.83 -1.14
C ASN A 96 -6.32 -17.27 -1.17
N ALA A 97 -5.63 -17.17 -2.32
CA ALA A 97 -4.27 -17.67 -2.52
C ALA A 97 -3.30 -17.24 -1.40
N TYR A 98 -3.25 -15.95 -1.09
CA TYR A 98 -2.38 -15.42 -0.03
C TYR A 98 -2.75 -15.95 1.36
N ILE A 99 -4.04 -15.94 1.75
CA ILE A 99 -4.44 -16.34 3.11
C ILE A 99 -4.24 -17.85 3.33
N ILE A 100 -4.40 -18.67 2.27
CA ILE A 100 -4.11 -20.11 2.29
C ILE A 100 -2.60 -20.33 2.40
N PHE A 101 -1.79 -19.62 1.60
CA PHE A 101 -0.33 -19.67 1.70
C PHE A 101 0.18 -19.22 3.08
N ASP A 102 -0.26 -18.08 3.59
CA ASP A 102 0.18 -17.51 4.86
C ASP A 102 -0.15 -18.45 6.03
N LEU A 103 -1.35 -19.03 6.07
CA LEU A 103 -1.70 -20.06 7.07
C LEU A 103 -0.73 -21.25 7.05
N LEU A 104 -0.38 -21.75 5.86
CA LEU A 104 0.47 -22.92 5.69
C LEU A 104 1.96 -22.61 5.94
N ASN A 105 2.40 -21.40 5.58
CA ASN A 105 3.72 -20.86 5.90
C ASN A 105 3.90 -20.65 7.42
N VAL A 106 2.94 -19.97 8.07
CA VAL A 106 2.92 -19.78 9.53
C VAL A 106 2.87 -21.13 10.26
N ALA A 107 2.12 -22.11 9.73
CA ALA A 107 2.13 -23.47 10.27
C ALA A 107 3.50 -24.14 10.13
N SER A 108 4.16 -24.06 8.97
CA SER A 108 5.46 -24.73 8.73
C SER A 108 6.60 -24.15 9.58
N ILE A 109 6.58 -22.86 9.91
CA ILE A 109 7.62 -22.20 10.73
C ILE A 109 7.38 -22.28 12.25
N HIS A 110 6.17 -22.62 12.72
CA HIS A 110 5.83 -22.56 14.16
C HIS A 110 5.29 -23.85 14.78
N ASN A 111 4.80 -24.82 14.01
CA ASN A 111 4.21 -26.04 14.60
C ASN A 111 5.23 -27.16 14.83
N SER A 112 5.13 -27.83 15.99
CA SER A 112 5.42 -29.27 16.04
C SER A 112 4.34 -30.01 15.24
N SER A 113 4.70 -31.14 14.63
CA SER A 113 3.84 -31.91 13.69
C SER A 113 2.43 -32.24 14.20
N ASP A 114 2.22 -32.22 15.52
CA ASP A 114 1.03 -32.72 16.19
C ASP A 114 -0.23 -31.87 15.97
N ASN A 115 -0.08 -30.59 15.62
CA ASN A 115 -1.18 -29.63 15.46
C ASN A 115 -1.46 -29.21 14.01
N PHE A 116 -0.72 -29.71 13.03
CA PHE A 116 -0.88 -29.36 11.62
C PHE A 116 -1.52 -30.54 10.85
N PRO A 117 -2.83 -30.50 10.53
CA PRO A 117 -3.51 -31.61 9.88
C PRO A 117 -2.90 -31.92 8.52
N SER A 118 -2.65 -33.19 8.24
CA SER A 118 -2.09 -33.65 6.96
C SER A 118 -0.81 -32.89 6.53
N SER A 119 0.07 -32.60 7.49
CA SER A 119 1.34 -31.88 7.26
C SER A 119 2.23 -32.52 6.18
N GLU A 120 2.11 -33.83 5.97
CA GLU A 120 2.79 -34.59 4.93
C GLU A 120 2.46 -34.15 3.50
N LEU A 121 1.35 -33.43 3.29
CA LEU A 121 0.96 -32.89 1.99
C LEU A 121 1.66 -31.57 1.64
N LEU A 122 2.25 -30.88 2.62
CA LEU A 122 3.01 -29.64 2.40
C LEU A 122 4.46 -29.94 1.98
N THR A 123 4.61 -30.65 0.85
CA THR A 123 5.90 -30.90 0.21
C THR A 123 6.51 -29.59 -0.33
N ASP A 124 7.82 -29.57 -0.56
CA ASP A 124 8.53 -28.42 -1.17
C ASP A 124 7.88 -27.95 -2.48
N SER A 125 7.38 -28.89 -3.29
CA SER A 125 6.65 -28.60 -4.53
C SER A 125 5.28 -27.94 -4.29
N THR A 126 4.51 -28.41 -3.31
CA THR A 126 3.22 -27.82 -2.91
C THR A 126 3.44 -26.43 -2.31
N TYR A 127 4.45 -26.27 -1.45
CA TYR A 127 4.82 -24.98 -0.86
C TYR A 127 5.28 -23.98 -1.92
N SER A 128 6.15 -24.39 -2.84
CA SER A 128 6.64 -23.52 -3.93
C SER A 128 5.49 -23.05 -4.83
N ARG A 129 4.54 -23.96 -5.16
CA ARG A 129 3.36 -23.61 -5.96
C ARG A 129 2.38 -22.69 -5.22
N LEU A 130 2.24 -22.86 -3.90
CA LEU A 130 1.47 -21.94 -3.05
C LEU A 130 2.07 -20.54 -3.04
N LEU A 131 3.39 -20.44 -2.83
CA LEU A 131 4.13 -19.17 -2.83
C LEU A 131 4.04 -18.47 -4.19
N GLU A 132 4.25 -19.19 -5.30
CA GLU A 132 4.10 -18.67 -6.66
C GLU A 132 2.71 -18.04 -6.87
N LEU A 133 1.65 -18.77 -6.51
CA LEU A 133 0.27 -18.32 -6.69
C LEU A 133 -0.07 -17.13 -5.78
N ALA A 134 0.43 -17.12 -4.54
CA ALA A 134 0.30 -16.00 -3.61
C ALA A 134 1.04 -14.75 -4.11
N ASN A 135 2.25 -14.90 -4.65
CA ASN A 135 3.03 -13.82 -5.25
C ASN A 135 2.27 -13.16 -6.41
N ILE A 136 1.78 -13.97 -7.36
CA ILE A 136 0.99 -13.47 -8.49
C ILE A 136 -0.27 -12.75 -7.99
N HIS A 137 -0.96 -13.31 -6.98
CA HIS A 137 -2.19 -12.73 -6.42
C HIS A 137 -1.93 -11.36 -5.79
N GLU A 138 -0.98 -11.27 -4.85
CA GLU A 138 -0.70 -10.03 -4.12
C GLU A 138 -0.07 -8.95 -5.00
N PHE A 139 0.81 -9.32 -5.95
CA PHE A 139 1.38 -8.34 -6.87
C PHE A 139 0.30 -7.69 -7.76
N ASN A 140 -0.63 -8.50 -8.29
CA ASN A 140 -1.74 -7.97 -9.08
C ASN A 140 -2.75 -7.16 -8.25
N LEU A 141 -2.91 -7.44 -6.95
CA LEU A 141 -3.72 -6.59 -6.07
C LEU A 141 -3.03 -5.25 -5.73
N ALA A 142 -1.69 -5.23 -5.66
CA ALA A 142 -0.89 -4.07 -5.28
C ALA A 142 -0.51 -3.16 -6.47
N TYR A 143 -0.36 -3.69 -7.69
CA TYR A 143 0.10 -2.92 -8.85
C TYR A 143 -0.61 -3.32 -10.15
N ASN A 144 -0.77 -2.33 -11.04
CA ASN A 144 -1.16 -2.50 -12.44
C ASN A 144 -0.62 -1.29 -13.22
N GLU A 145 0.19 -1.54 -14.24
CA GLU A 145 0.79 -0.51 -15.08
C GLU A 145 -0.25 0.40 -15.77
N SER A 146 -1.37 -0.18 -16.21
CA SER A 146 -2.47 0.55 -16.85
C SER A 146 -3.37 1.29 -15.85
N GLU A 147 -3.26 1.01 -14.55
CA GLU A 147 -4.01 1.69 -13.49
C GLU A 147 -3.10 2.03 -12.28
N PRO A 148 -2.13 2.97 -12.41
CA PRO A 148 -1.12 3.22 -11.36
C PRO A 148 -1.69 3.57 -9.98
N ILE A 149 -2.94 4.07 -9.92
CA ILE A 149 -3.66 4.32 -8.67
C ILE A 149 -3.84 3.07 -7.79
N ARG A 150 -3.74 1.86 -8.35
CA ARG A 150 -3.71 0.60 -7.58
C ARG A 150 -2.57 0.61 -6.55
N ALA A 151 -1.42 1.15 -6.96
CA ALA A 151 -0.20 1.22 -6.16
C ALA A 151 -0.09 2.47 -5.27
N VAL A 152 -1.22 3.06 -4.87
CA VAL A 152 -1.27 4.30 -4.06
C VAL A 152 -0.41 4.26 -2.79
N SER A 153 -0.23 3.09 -2.16
CA SER A 153 0.66 2.94 -1.00
C SER A 153 2.14 3.20 -1.36
N GLY A 154 2.58 2.75 -2.54
CA GLY A 154 3.90 3.06 -3.08
C GLY A 154 4.04 4.52 -3.50
N SER A 155 2.98 5.13 -4.03
CA SER A 155 2.95 6.57 -4.36
C SER A 155 3.08 7.46 -3.11
N VAL A 156 2.43 7.10 -2.00
CA VAL A 156 2.58 7.82 -0.73
C VAL A 156 4.01 7.70 -0.21
N LEU A 157 4.55 6.47 -0.16
CA LEU A 157 5.95 6.25 0.22
C LEU A 157 6.93 7.06 -0.65
N ALA A 158 6.71 7.13 -1.96
CA ALA A 158 7.54 7.92 -2.86
C ALA A 158 7.49 9.43 -2.52
N GLY A 159 6.32 9.96 -2.14
CA GLY A 159 6.17 11.33 -1.66
C GLY A 159 6.87 11.60 -0.33
N GLU A 160 6.83 10.63 0.59
CA GLU A 160 7.52 10.70 1.89
C GLU A 160 9.05 10.69 1.71
N ILE A 161 9.59 9.81 0.86
CA ILE A 161 11.03 9.77 0.52
C ILE A 161 11.48 11.10 -0.10
N LEU A 162 10.72 11.61 -1.08
CA LEU A 162 10.99 12.92 -1.68
C LEU A 162 11.02 14.04 -0.66
N THR A 163 10.03 14.08 0.24
CA THR A 163 9.91 15.12 1.26
C THR A 163 11.11 15.07 2.21
N ALA A 164 11.42 13.88 2.76
CA ALA A 164 12.54 13.69 3.66
C ALA A 164 13.89 14.07 3.03
N PHE A 165 14.12 13.75 1.76
CA PHE A 165 15.34 14.13 1.06
C PHE A 165 15.39 15.63 0.71
N LYS A 166 14.29 16.22 0.25
CA LYS A 166 14.20 17.68 0.03
C LYS A 166 14.48 18.45 1.32
N ASP A 167 13.85 18.06 2.43
CA ASP A 167 14.05 18.68 3.73
C ASP A 167 15.52 18.59 4.18
N LEU A 168 16.15 17.41 4.08
CA LEU A 168 17.55 17.22 4.46
C LEU A 168 18.52 18.02 3.57
N ILE A 169 18.27 18.06 2.26
CA ILE A 169 19.12 18.76 1.28
C ILE A 169 18.99 20.29 1.43
N TYR A 170 17.78 20.83 1.45
CA TYR A 170 17.56 22.27 1.50
C TYR A 170 17.77 22.88 2.89
N SER A 171 17.63 22.10 3.97
CA SER A 171 18.10 22.50 5.31
C SER A 171 19.62 22.38 5.49
N LYS A 172 20.36 21.93 4.47
CA LYS A 172 21.82 21.71 4.52
C LYS A 172 22.27 20.77 5.66
N GLY A 173 21.47 19.75 5.96
CA GLY A 173 21.80 18.74 6.96
C GLY A 173 21.24 18.96 8.37
N GLU A 174 20.45 20.02 8.58
CA GLU A 174 19.82 20.31 9.89
C GLU A 174 18.51 19.51 10.14
N ALA A 175 17.84 19.04 9.08
CA ALA A 175 16.68 18.16 9.20
C ALA A 175 17.05 16.70 9.52
N THR A 176 16.04 15.84 9.69
CA THR A 176 16.18 14.44 10.10
C THR A 176 17.07 13.63 9.15
N LYS A 177 18.23 13.18 9.67
CA LYS A 177 19.25 12.43 8.92
C LYS A 177 18.94 10.94 8.71
N LEU A 178 18.05 10.36 9.52
CA LEU A 178 17.61 8.96 9.43
C LEU A 178 16.11 8.87 9.67
N ASN A 179 15.38 8.34 8.70
CA ASN A 179 13.96 8.02 8.82
C ASN A 179 13.81 6.49 8.77
N VAL A 180 13.07 5.94 9.73
CA VAL A 180 12.77 4.50 9.79
C VAL A 180 11.27 4.33 9.77
N GLN A 181 10.77 3.57 8.81
CA GLN A 181 9.37 3.21 8.68
C GLN A 181 9.23 1.69 8.73
N PHE A 182 8.15 1.22 9.34
CA PHE A 182 7.76 -0.18 9.28
C PHE A 182 6.66 -0.32 8.23
N GLY A 183 6.73 -1.38 7.42
CA GLY A 183 5.93 -1.56 6.21
C GLY A 183 5.09 -2.85 6.24
N ALA A 184 4.19 -3.00 5.27
CA ALA A 184 3.66 -4.29 4.85
C ALA A 184 4.19 -4.61 3.46
N TYR A 185 4.23 -5.90 3.12
CA TYR A 185 4.67 -6.40 1.82
C TYR A 185 3.99 -5.66 0.65
N ALA A 186 2.69 -5.37 0.75
CA ALA A 186 1.95 -4.67 -0.30
C ALA A 186 2.49 -3.26 -0.63
N THR A 187 3.13 -2.57 0.33
CA THR A 187 3.80 -1.29 0.08
C THR A 187 5.08 -1.47 -0.73
N PHE A 188 5.85 -2.54 -0.46
CA PHE A 188 6.99 -2.93 -1.30
C PHE A 188 6.52 -3.25 -2.73
N LEU A 189 5.53 -4.15 -2.89
CA LEU A 189 5.00 -4.54 -4.22
C LEU A 189 4.50 -3.32 -5.02
N SER A 190 3.75 -2.43 -4.37
CA SER A 190 3.28 -1.17 -4.97
C SER A 190 4.45 -0.30 -5.45
N PHE A 191 5.47 -0.12 -4.59
CA PHE A 191 6.64 0.70 -4.91
C PHE A 191 7.48 0.06 -6.03
N PHE A 192 7.72 -1.26 -5.96
CA PHE A 192 8.48 -2.04 -6.93
C PHE A 192 7.88 -1.97 -8.34
N GLY A 193 6.56 -2.04 -8.45
CA GLY A 193 5.87 -1.83 -9.73
C GLY A 193 6.00 -0.38 -10.23
N LEU A 194 5.78 0.61 -9.36
CA LEU A 194 5.90 2.04 -9.73
C LEU A 194 7.32 2.45 -10.14
N THR A 195 8.35 1.84 -9.56
CA THR A 195 9.76 2.07 -9.93
C THR A 195 10.30 1.07 -10.95
N GLU A 196 9.43 0.30 -11.62
CA GLU A 196 9.78 -0.69 -12.64
C GLU A 196 10.79 -1.77 -12.22
N LEU A 197 11.03 -1.95 -10.91
CA LEU A 197 11.92 -2.99 -10.39
C LEU A 197 11.43 -4.38 -10.80
N SER A 198 10.12 -4.60 -10.80
CA SER A 198 9.49 -5.84 -11.27
C SER A 198 9.59 -6.09 -12.78
N LYS A 199 10.04 -5.10 -13.57
CA LYS A 199 10.37 -5.25 -15.00
C LYS A 199 11.86 -5.50 -15.20
N ALA A 200 12.70 -4.84 -14.41
CA ALA A 200 14.16 -4.94 -14.47
C ALA A 200 14.71 -6.23 -13.83
N TYR A 201 14.00 -6.78 -12.84
CA TYR A 201 14.44 -7.91 -12.02
C TYR A 201 13.28 -8.88 -11.75
N ASN A 202 13.51 -10.18 -11.95
CA ASN A 202 12.49 -11.22 -11.80
C ASN A 202 11.92 -11.32 -10.37
N ASP A 203 12.74 -11.00 -9.36
CA ASP A 203 12.42 -11.27 -7.94
C ASP A 203 11.58 -10.15 -7.27
N PHE A 204 11.27 -9.07 -7.99
CA PHE A 204 10.57 -7.89 -7.45
C PHE A 204 9.04 -7.91 -7.65
N ASN A 205 8.49 -9.09 -7.97
CA ASN A 205 7.05 -9.37 -8.01
C ASN A 205 6.58 -10.32 -6.89
N GLY A 206 7.50 -10.86 -6.08
CA GLY A 206 7.20 -11.74 -4.95
C GLY A 206 6.93 -10.98 -3.65
N ILE A 207 6.07 -11.55 -2.79
CA ILE A 207 5.83 -11.08 -1.42
C ILE A 207 7.18 -11.11 -0.68
N PRO A 208 7.72 -9.97 -0.18
CA PRO A 208 8.98 -10.00 0.54
C PRO A 208 8.90 -10.77 1.86
N ASP A 209 9.95 -11.50 2.17
CA ASP A 209 10.09 -12.35 3.36
C ASP A 209 9.98 -11.51 4.65
N TYR A 210 9.70 -12.17 5.78
CA TYR A 210 9.70 -11.49 7.08
C TYR A 210 11.07 -10.85 7.39
N ALA A 211 11.02 -9.63 7.94
CA ALA A 211 12.17 -8.76 8.18
C ALA A 211 12.92 -8.24 6.93
N SER A 212 12.33 -8.35 5.73
CA SER A 212 12.80 -7.63 4.53
C SER A 212 12.91 -6.13 4.76
N ALA A 213 13.93 -5.52 4.17
CA ALA A 213 14.19 -4.08 4.29
C ALA A 213 14.64 -3.49 2.95
N MET A 214 14.12 -2.30 2.63
CA MET A 214 14.67 -1.43 1.59
C MET A 214 15.18 -0.13 2.21
N ALA A 215 16.23 0.43 1.63
CA ALA A 215 16.80 1.70 2.05
C ALA A 215 17.11 2.58 0.84
N PHE A 216 16.97 3.89 1.04
CA PHE A 216 17.34 4.92 0.09
C PHE A 216 18.41 5.78 0.77
N GLU A 217 19.55 5.96 0.14
CA GLU A 217 20.67 6.68 0.73
C GLU A 217 21.09 7.85 -0.15
N LEU A 218 21.15 9.05 0.45
CA LEU A 218 21.86 10.19 -0.14
C LEU A 218 23.37 9.93 -0.03
N VAL A 219 24.03 9.91 -1.18
CA VAL A 219 25.48 9.69 -1.32
C VAL A 219 26.11 10.86 -2.07
N THR A 220 27.40 11.09 -1.80
CA THR A 220 28.20 12.08 -2.55
C THR A 220 29.64 11.59 -2.70
N ASP A 221 30.25 11.99 -3.80
CA ASP A 221 31.70 11.85 -4.05
C ASP A 221 32.47 13.12 -3.66
N SER A 222 31.78 14.19 -3.23
CA SER A 222 32.40 15.45 -2.81
C SER A 222 33.26 15.25 -1.55
N SER A 223 34.46 15.85 -1.54
CA SER A 223 35.40 15.80 -0.43
C SER A 223 35.32 17.01 0.50
N SER A 224 34.32 17.89 0.33
CA SER A 224 34.11 19.04 1.20
C SER A 224 33.73 18.62 2.62
N SER A 225 34.09 19.45 3.61
CA SER A 225 33.58 19.37 4.98
C SER A 225 32.24 20.10 5.17
N SER A 226 31.81 20.89 4.19
CA SER A 226 30.47 21.48 4.15
C SER A 226 29.43 20.45 3.68
N PHE A 227 28.15 20.72 3.93
CA PHE A 227 27.09 20.03 3.21
C PHE A 227 27.28 20.23 1.70
N PRO A 228 27.18 19.17 0.86
CA PRO A 228 27.42 19.27 -0.58
C PRO A 228 26.31 20.05 -1.30
N ASP A 229 26.65 20.68 -2.42
CA ASP A 229 25.64 21.27 -3.30
C ASP A 229 24.74 20.19 -3.91
N PRO A 230 23.45 20.46 -4.19
CA PRO A 230 22.52 19.45 -4.71
C PRO A 230 22.93 18.79 -6.03
N SER A 231 23.84 19.40 -6.80
CA SER A 231 24.45 18.82 -8.02
C SER A 231 25.42 17.67 -7.72
N ASP A 232 26.02 17.67 -6.53
CA ASP A 232 27.01 16.69 -6.08
C ASP A 232 26.37 15.55 -5.28
N ILE A 233 25.05 15.60 -5.09
CA ILE A 233 24.27 14.59 -4.38
C ILE A 233 23.68 13.61 -5.38
N SER A 234 23.76 12.33 -5.05
CA SER A 234 23.07 11.24 -5.75
C SER A 234 22.31 10.38 -4.76
N VAL A 235 21.42 9.54 -5.27
CA VAL A 235 20.64 8.58 -4.50
C VAL A 235 20.99 7.18 -4.97
N ARG A 236 21.17 6.26 -4.03
CA ARG A 236 21.17 4.82 -4.32
C ARG A 236 20.05 4.11 -3.59
N PHE A 237 19.58 3.02 -4.19
CA PHE A 237 18.55 2.16 -3.64
C PHE A 237 19.13 0.80 -3.27
N LEU A 238 18.75 0.34 -2.08
CA LEU A 238 19.21 -0.89 -1.46
C LEU A 238 18.01 -1.75 -1.09
N PHE A 239 18.08 -3.06 -1.31
CA PHE A 239 17.07 -4.02 -0.83
C PHE A 239 17.72 -5.30 -0.30
N ASN A 240 17.12 -5.88 0.73
CA ASN A 240 17.39 -7.23 1.20
C ASN A 240 16.06 -7.93 1.46
N ASN A 241 15.84 -9.07 0.78
CA ASN A 241 14.73 -9.96 1.08
C ASN A 241 15.09 -10.78 2.33
N GLY A 242 14.26 -10.71 3.36
CA GLY A 242 14.49 -11.36 4.64
C GLY A 242 15.55 -10.67 5.52
N SER A 243 15.99 -11.38 6.55
CA SER A 243 16.99 -10.89 7.51
C SER A 243 18.39 -10.78 6.91
N ILE A 244 19.09 -9.68 7.19
CA ILE A 244 20.48 -9.45 6.76
C ILE A 244 21.44 -10.19 7.73
N PRO A 245 22.28 -11.12 7.26
CA PRO A 245 23.27 -11.78 8.11
C PRO A 245 24.30 -10.81 8.69
N TYR A 246 24.82 -11.08 9.88
CA TYR A 246 25.86 -10.25 10.49
C TYR A 246 27.11 -10.17 9.60
N GLY A 247 27.55 -8.94 9.29
CA GLY A 247 28.68 -8.66 8.39
C GLY A 247 28.30 -8.50 6.91
N SER A 248 27.09 -8.89 6.51
CA SER A 248 26.55 -8.66 5.17
C SER A 248 26.01 -7.24 5.00
N LYS A 249 25.73 -6.86 3.75
CA LYS A 249 25.09 -5.59 3.37
C LYS A 249 23.91 -5.89 2.42
N PRO A 250 22.86 -5.06 2.43
CA PRO A 250 21.84 -5.08 1.38
C PRO A 250 22.45 -4.95 -0.03
N SER A 251 21.78 -5.53 -1.02
CA SER A 251 22.16 -5.41 -2.43
C SER A 251 21.69 -4.08 -3.02
N GLU A 252 22.49 -3.51 -3.92
CA GLU A 252 22.17 -2.25 -4.63
C GLU A 252 21.47 -2.56 -5.96
N PHE A 253 20.33 -1.91 -6.23
CA PHE A 253 19.51 -2.14 -7.42
C PHE A 253 19.22 -0.82 -8.15
N ALA A 254 19.07 -0.89 -9.47
CA ALA A 254 18.72 0.26 -10.28
C ALA A 254 17.20 0.50 -10.28
N LEU A 255 16.79 1.72 -9.92
CA LEU A 255 15.40 2.15 -9.99
C LEU A 255 15.03 2.57 -11.42
N PHE A 256 13.73 2.57 -11.71
CA PHE A 256 13.13 3.08 -12.95
C PHE A 256 13.69 2.43 -14.22
N ASN A 257 14.00 1.13 -14.13
CA ASN A 257 14.57 0.32 -15.20
C ASN A 257 15.82 0.97 -15.87
N GLN A 258 16.60 1.72 -15.08
CA GLN A 258 17.81 2.39 -15.54
C GLN A 258 19.02 1.45 -15.52
N PRO A 259 20.07 1.71 -16.33
CA PRO A 259 21.32 0.94 -16.28
C PRO A 259 22.24 1.30 -15.09
N LYS A 260 21.83 2.21 -14.20
CA LYS A 260 22.64 2.73 -13.09
C LYS A 260 21.95 2.54 -11.75
N THR A 261 22.69 2.02 -10.78
CA THR A 261 22.24 1.83 -9.39
C THR A 261 22.32 3.10 -8.53
N VAL A 262 23.09 4.09 -9.00
CA VAL A 262 23.23 5.42 -8.40
C VAL A 262 22.71 6.48 -9.38
N LEU A 263 21.71 7.26 -8.97
CA LEU A 263 21.06 8.29 -9.78
C LEU A 263 21.38 9.69 -9.21
N PRO A 264 21.76 10.69 -10.05
CA PRO A 264 21.88 12.08 -9.61
C PRO A 264 20.60 12.57 -8.94
N TRP A 265 20.71 13.43 -7.91
CA TRP A 265 19.56 13.90 -7.15
C TRP A 265 18.46 14.51 -8.03
N SER A 266 18.83 15.32 -9.02
CA SER A 266 17.90 15.92 -9.98
C SER A 266 17.14 14.91 -10.83
N GLU A 267 17.78 13.80 -11.20
CA GLU A 267 17.17 12.71 -11.97
C GLU A 267 16.25 11.87 -11.09
N PHE A 268 16.73 11.47 -9.91
CA PHE A 268 15.95 10.74 -8.91
C PHE A 268 14.69 11.51 -8.51
N SER A 269 14.82 12.81 -8.20
CA SER A 269 13.69 13.63 -7.78
C SER A 269 12.65 13.75 -8.89
N ALA A 270 13.08 14.00 -10.13
CA ALA A 270 12.18 14.13 -11.28
C ALA A 270 11.49 12.82 -11.69
N LEU A 271 12.10 11.66 -11.39
CA LEU A 271 11.47 10.34 -11.61
C LEU A 271 10.48 10.01 -10.49
N MET A 272 10.87 10.20 -9.23
CA MET A 272 10.00 9.98 -8.07
C MET A 272 8.77 10.91 -8.08
N GLU A 273 8.90 12.16 -8.53
CA GLU A 273 7.80 13.12 -8.60
C GLU A 273 6.65 12.64 -9.49
N LYS A 274 6.95 11.87 -10.55
CA LYS A 274 5.94 11.31 -11.47
C LYS A 274 5.06 10.24 -10.82
N ILE A 275 5.57 9.53 -9.82
CA ILE A 275 4.87 8.44 -9.12
C ILE A 275 4.35 8.84 -7.73
N SER A 276 4.81 9.97 -7.20
CA SER A 276 4.52 10.40 -5.83
C SER A 276 3.12 10.99 -5.63
N LEU A 277 2.58 10.80 -4.43
CA LEU A 277 1.48 11.61 -3.88
C LEU A 277 2.00 12.31 -2.63
N SER A 278 2.51 13.53 -2.80
CA SER A 278 3.23 14.26 -1.75
C SER A 278 2.33 15.14 -0.89
N SER A 279 1.05 15.33 -1.28
CA SER A 279 0.10 16.15 -0.54
C SER A 279 -1.27 15.48 -0.36
N LYS A 280 -1.96 15.89 0.71
CA LYS A 280 -3.36 15.54 0.98
C LYS A 280 -4.29 15.88 -0.20
N LYS A 281 -4.04 17.00 -0.89
CA LYS A 281 -4.83 17.46 -2.04
C LYS A 281 -4.68 16.53 -3.24
N GLU A 282 -3.45 16.12 -3.55
CA GLU A 282 -3.16 15.13 -4.60
C GLU A 282 -3.78 13.78 -4.25
N TRP A 283 -3.58 13.30 -3.01
CA TRP A 283 -4.16 12.03 -2.54
C TRP A 283 -5.68 12.02 -2.68
N CYS A 284 -6.37 13.06 -2.18
CA CYS A 284 -7.83 13.16 -2.29
C CYS A 284 -8.32 13.17 -3.75
N LYS A 285 -7.62 13.90 -4.64
CA LYS A 285 -7.89 13.94 -6.08
C LYS A 285 -7.71 12.55 -6.72
N ALA A 286 -6.56 11.92 -6.48
CA ALA A 286 -6.20 10.62 -7.03
C ALA A 286 -7.16 9.51 -6.57
N CYS A 287 -7.58 9.57 -5.31
CA CYS A 287 -8.48 8.60 -4.69
C CYS A 287 -9.97 8.83 -4.93
N GLY A 288 -10.37 9.91 -5.61
CA GLY A 288 -11.78 10.19 -5.96
C GLY A 288 -12.66 10.61 -4.77
N SER A 289 -12.06 10.87 -3.61
CA SER A 289 -12.78 11.16 -2.36
C SER A 289 -13.16 12.65 -2.28
N LYS A 290 -14.42 12.94 -1.95
CA LYS A 290 -14.96 14.33 -1.82
C LYS A 290 -15.54 14.66 -0.44
N SER A 291 -15.39 13.76 0.54
CA SER A 291 -16.00 13.85 1.86
C SER A 291 -14.96 13.83 2.99
N GLY A 292 -15.39 14.22 4.20
CA GLY A 292 -14.54 14.27 5.39
C GLY A 292 -13.31 15.15 5.17
N GLU A 293 -12.13 14.58 5.36
CA GLU A 293 -10.85 15.27 5.17
C GLU A 293 -10.57 15.69 3.72
N CYS A 294 -11.28 15.10 2.75
CA CYS A 294 -11.24 15.47 1.33
C CYS A 294 -12.38 16.40 0.89
N ALA A 295 -13.16 16.96 1.82
CA ALA A 295 -14.15 17.99 1.48
C ALA A 295 -13.44 19.24 0.93
N PRO A 296 -14.01 19.96 -0.07
CA PRO A 296 -13.37 21.14 -0.67
C PRO A 296 -12.90 22.17 0.37
N ASN A 297 -13.77 22.45 1.36
CA ASN A 297 -13.56 23.37 2.47
C ASN A 297 -12.37 22.97 3.39
N ARG A 298 -11.92 21.70 3.33
CA ARG A 298 -10.78 21.15 4.08
C ARG A 298 -9.49 21.02 3.25
N LEU A 299 -9.56 21.31 1.95
CA LEU A 299 -8.44 21.25 1.01
C LEU A 299 -7.97 22.63 0.53
N GLY A 300 -8.48 23.71 1.15
CA GLY A 300 -8.17 25.08 0.74
C GLY A 300 -8.73 25.46 -0.64
N ALA A 301 -9.77 24.77 -1.11
CA ALA A 301 -10.57 25.26 -2.22
C ALA A 301 -11.51 26.34 -1.67
N GLU A 302 -11.38 27.57 -2.17
CA GLU A 302 -12.41 28.58 -1.97
C GLU A 302 -13.74 28.06 -2.53
N PRO A 303 -14.89 28.43 -1.92
CA PRO A 303 -16.16 28.19 -2.57
C PRO A 303 -16.17 28.96 -3.90
N GLU A 304 -16.47 28.26 -5.01
CA GLU A 304 -16.81 28.95 -6.26
C GLU A 304 -17.97 29.90 -5.96
N THR A 305 -17.68 31.20 -5.96
CA THR A 305 -18.71 32.21 -5.81
C THR A 305 -19.62 32.10 -7.03
N PRO A 306 -20.95 31.92 -6.84
CA PRO A 306 -21.85 31.92 -7.98
C PRO A 306 -21.73 33.29 -8.64
N GLN A 307 -21.23 33.33 -9.88
CA GLN A 307 -21.09 34.56 -10.63
C GLN A 307 -22.46 35.21 -10.80
N ASP A 308 -22.66 36.33 -10.09
CA ASP A 308 -23.84 37.18 -10.18
C ASP A 308 -23.93 37.75 -11.60
N ARG A 309 -24.72 37.07 -12.46
CA ARG A 309 -24.95 37.50 -13.84
C ARG A 309 -25.85 38.74 -13.84
N ARG A 310 -25.24 39.91 -13.65
CA ARG A 310 -25.88 41.19 -13.98
C ARG A 310 -26.11 41.25 -15.49
N SER A 311 -27.37 41.45 -15.85
CA SER A 311 -27.86 41.46 -17.22
C SER A 311 -27.20 42.55 -18.07
N ALA A 312 -26.64 42.16 -19.21
CA ALA A 312 -26.55 43.01 -20.39
C ALA A 312 -27.47 42.39 -21.47
N HIS A 313 -28.18 43.24 -22.20
CA HIS A 313 -29.33 42.86 -23.03
C HIS A 313 -28.88 42.67 -24.48
N ASP A 314 -28.96 41.46 -25.03
CA ASP A 314 -28.89 41.22 -26.49
C ASP A 314 -29.69 39.94 -26.84
N PRO A 315 -30.55 39.93 -27.88
CA PRO A 315 -31.51 38.84 -28.07
C PRO A 315 -31.14 37.86 -29.20
N GLY A 316 -31.03 36.57 -28.88
CA GLY A 316 -31.04 35.51 -29.89
C GLY A 316 -30.49 34.17 -29.41
N GLY A 317 -31.36 33.18 -29.15
CA GLY A 317 -30.90 31.81 -28.85
C GLY A 317 -31.81 30.93 -27.98
N CYS A 318 -32.96 30.52 -28.53
CA CYS A 318 -33.61 29.23 -28.22
C CYS A 318 -32.59 28.06 -28.30
N LEU A 319 -32.67 26.88 -27.66
CA LEU A 319 -33.50 26.17 -26.65
C LEU A 319 -32.52 25.17 -25.96
N LEU A 320 -32.77 24.46 -24.86
CA LEU A 320 -33.91 24.21 -23.96
C LEU A 320 -33.36 23.89 -22.55
N GLY A 321 -34.21 23.58 -21.56
CA GLY A 321 -33.78 23.03 -20.27
C GLY A 321 -34.66 21.84 -19.85
N ALA A 322 -34.07 20.87 -19.14
CA ALA A 322 -34.79 19.78 -18.48
C ALA A 322 -34.44 19.77 -16.99
N ARG A 323 -35.44 20.03 -16.14
CA ARG A 323 -35.36 19.91 -14.68
C ARG A 323 -35.90 18.54 -14.25
N THR A 324 -35.28 17.91 -13.25
CA THR A 324 -35.96 16.89 -12.44
C THR A 324 -35.58 17.01 -10.97
N THR A 325 -36.41 17.80 -10.28
CA THR A 325 -36.98 17.57 -8.94
C THR A 325 -36.19 16.72 -7.95
N MET A 326 -35.65 17.38 -6.91
CA MET A 326 -35.14 16.74 -5.70
C MET A 326 -36.29 16.56 -4.69
N GLY A 327 -36.66 15.30 -4.41
CA GLY A 327 -37.71 14.96 -3.46
C GLY A 327 -37.16 14.72 -2.05
N ALA A 328 -37.55 15.54 -1.08
CA ALA A 328 -37.28 15.30 0.33
C ALA A 328 -38.38 14.41 0.95
N ILE A 329 -38.00 13.39 1.72
CA ILE A 329 -38.89 12.68 2.64
C ILE A 329 -38.25 12.68 4.03
N LEU A 330 -39.07 13.02 5.02
CA LEU A 330 -38.74 13.28 6.43
C LEU A 330 -39.26 12.14 7.31
N CYS A 331 -38.58 11.85 8.44
CA CYS A 331 -39.09 11.07 9.61
C CYS A 331 -39.55 9.61 9.36
N CYS A 332 -39.19 8.60 10.16
CA CYS A 332 -39.38 8.50 11.61
C CYS A 332 -38.53 7.35 12.25
N PRO A 333 -38.43 7.23 13.59
CA PRO A 333 -37.50 6.31 14.26
C PRO A 333 -38.15 5.08 14.95
N GLY A 334 -37.34 4.05 15.19
CA GLY A 334 -37.54 3.02 16.24
C GLY A 334 -37.85 1.59 15.76
N PRO A 335 -37.82 0.57 16.64
CA PRO A 335 -37.48 0.61 18.07
C PRO A 335 -36.22 -0.20 18.47
N LEU A 336 -35.73 0.05 19.68
CA LEU A 336 -34.77 -0.80 20.40
C LEU A 336 -35.44 -2.09 20.88
N TYR A 337 -34.70 -3.21 20.83
CA TYR A 337 -34.92 -4.36 21.71
C TYR A 337 -33.62 -4.73 22.41
N ALA A 338 -33.65 -4.73 23.74
CA ALA A 338 -32.61 -5.30 24.59
C ALA A 338 -33.07 -6.66 25.12
N GLY A 339 -32.19 -7.65 25.14
CA GLY A 339 -32.52 -9.03 25.52
C GLY A 339 -31.26 -9.84 25.86
N SER A 340 -31.00 -9.94 27.15
CA SER A 340 -29.99 -10.74 27.87
C SER A 340 -29.46 -12.06 27.26
N GLY A 341 -28.15 -12.28 27.45
CA GLY A 341 -27.65 -13.56 27.99
C GLY A 341 -26.83 -14.48 27.07
N GLY A 342 -25.59 -14.82 27.50
CA GLY A 342 -24.85 -15.98 27.01
C GLY A 342 -23.45 -15.70 26.44
N PHE A 343 -22.41 -15.74 27.29
CA PHE A 343 -21.03 -15.82 26.81
C PHE A 343 -20.71 -17.23 26.32
N ARG A 344 -20.38 -17.37 25.04
CA ARG A 344 -19.60 -18.49 24.49
C ARG A 344 -18.46 -17.92 23.67
N PHE A 345 -17.23 -18.36 23.95
CA PHE A 345 -16.07 -18.01 23.15
C PHE A 345 -16.12 -18.77 21.83
N GLY A 346 -16.31 -18.02 20.73
CA GLY A 346 -16.15 -18.50 19.36
C GLY A 346 -15.40 -17.43 18.58
N ALA A 347 -14.41 -17.83 17.78
CA ALA A 347 -13.60 -16.91 16.99
C ALA A 347 -14.49 -16.13 16.01
N LYS A 348 -14.57 -14.81 16.16
CA LYS A 348 -15.38 -13.95 15.28
C LYS A 348 -14.55 -13.49 14.10
N ILE A 349 -14.92 -13.96 12.92
CA ILE A 349 -14.45 -13.48 11.61
C ILE A 349 -14.68 -11.95 11.51
N PRO A 350 -13.72 -11.16 10.99
CA PRO A 350 -13.87 -9.71 10.86
C PRO A 350 -15.08 -9.28 10.00
N LYS A 351 -15.74 -8.17 10.40
CA LYS A 351 -16.98 -7.67 9.79
C LYS A 351 -16.91 -7.33 8.29
N TRP A 352 -15.72 -7.20 7.70
CA TRP A 352 -15.56 -6.97 6.25
C TRP A 352 -16.12 -8.12 5.40
N PHE A 353 -16.09 -9.36 5.92
CA PHE A 353 -16.51 -10.57 5.22
C PHE A 353 -17.99 -10.55 4.77
N ARG A 354 -18.89 -9.82 5.45
CA ARG A 354 -20.31 -9.73 5.10
C ARG A 354 -20.65 -8.74 3.98
N SER A 355 -19.70 -7.97 3.46
CA SER A 355 -20.01 -6.91 2.48
C SER A 355 -19.99 -7.39 1.01
N MET A 356 -19.70 -8.66 0.74
CA MET A 356 -19.53 -9.19 -0.63
C MET A 356 -20.66 -10.10 -1.13
N GLU A 357 -21.70 -10.39 -0.34
CA GLU A 357 -22.79 -11.30 -0.74
C GLU A 357 -23.94 -10.63 -1.51
N GLY A 358 -23.91 -9.31 -1.72
CA GLY A 358 -24.97 -8.54 -2.38
C GLY A 358 -24.92 -8.57 -3.92
N GLY A 359 -25.07 -9.76 -4.54
CA GLY A 359 -24.74 -10.00 -5.96
C GLY A 359 -25.74 -10.79 -6.82
N GLY A 360 -27.04 -10.77 -6.50
CA GLY A 360 -28.17 -11.06 -7.42
C GLY A 360 -28.11 -12.29 -8.35
N ARG A 361 -28.70 -13.43 -7.92
CA ARG A 361 -29.28 -14.40 -8.87
C ARG A 361 -30.57 -13.82 -9.47
N ARG A 362 -30.65 -13.68 -10.80
CA ARG A 362 -31.94 -13.61 -11.50
C ARG A 362 -32.40 -15.03 -11.81
N LYS A 363 -33.65 -15.36 -11.46
CA LYS A 363 -34.33 -16.55 -11.99
C LYS A 363 -34.61 -16.35 -13.48
N VAL A 364 -34.58 -17.43 -14.23
CA VAL A 364 -35.26 -17.58 -15.52
C VAL A 364 -36.21 -18.77 -15.33
N GLU A 365 -37.44 -18.65 -15.84
CA GLU A 365 -38.44 -19.72 -15.89
C GLU A 365 -38.13 -20.73 -17.00
#